data_AF-M0BG69-F1
#
_entry.id   AF-M0BG69-F1
#
_cell.length_a   1.000
_cell.length_b   1.000
_cell.length_c   1.000
_cell.angle_alpha   90.00
_cell.angle_beta   90.00
_cell.angle_gamma   90.00
#
_symmetry.space_group_name_H-M   'P 1'
#
loop_
_entity.id
_entity.type
_entity.pdbx_description
1 polymer ?
#
loop_
_entity_poly.entity_id
_entity_poly.type
_entity_poly.pdbx_seq_one_letter_code
_entity_poly.pdbx_strand_id
1 'polypeptide(L)'
;MTDQPSIPDPLPVPAYIEDGARLAAILLVWGIISAFFTHGLTELGILERLWFQLGDLFAFVGVLNATLYLGYRVVDYWRGTA
;
A
#
# COMPACT_ATOMS: atom_id res chain seq x y z
N MET A 1 -3.80 -42.73 4.35
CA MET A 1 -3.90 -41.60 5.28
C MET A 1 -3.62 -40.35 4.47
N THR A 2 -4.66 -39.64 4.07
CA THR A 2 -4.54 -38.34 3.42
C THR A 2 -4.50 -37.31 4.54
N ASP A 3 -3.31 -36.91 4.95
CA ASP A 3 -3.13 -35.75 5.82
C ASP A 3 -3.60 -34.53 5.02
N GLN A 4 -4.88 -34.20 5.15
CA GLN A 4 -5.40 -32.95 4.64
C GLN A 4 -4.71 -31.85 5.45
N PRO A 5 -4.00 -30.90 4.82
CA PRO A 5 -3.48 -29.75 5.55
C PRO A 5 -4.69 -29.08 6.21
N SER A 6 -4.70 -29.06 7.55
CA SER A 6 -5.73 -28.41 8.34
C SER A 6 -5.76 -26.95 7.93
N ILE A 7 -6.92 -26.47 7.44
CA ILE A 7 -7.09 -25.05 7.17
C ILE A 7 -6.81 -24.32 8.49
N PRO A 8 -5.88 -23.36 8.50
CA PRO A 8 -5.53 -22.67 9.72
C PRO A 8 -6.72 -21.86 10.24
N ASP A 9 -6.87 -21.80 11.56
CA ASP A 9 -7.93 -21.01 12.17
C ASP A 9 -7.79 -19.54 11.78
N PRO A 10 -8.90 -18.88 11.39
CA PRO A 10 -8.87 -17.48 11.00
C PRO A 10 -8.44 -16.60 12.17
N LEU A 11 -7.68 -15.54 11.85
CA LEU A 11 -7.27 -14.55 12.83
C LEU A 11 -8.49 -13.83 13.42
N PRO A 12 -8.36 -13.27 14.64
CA PRO A 12 -9.42 -12.45 15.20
C PRO A 12 -9.67 -11.22 14.32
N VAL A 13 -10.94 -10.84 14.14
CA VAL A 13 -11.38 -9.71 13.30
C VAL A 13 -10.56 -8.42 13.49
N PRO A 14 -10.17 -8.00 14.72
CA PRO A 14 -9.34 -6.81 14.92
C PRO A 14 -8.00 -6.84 14.18
N ALA A 15 -7.39 -8.02 13.97
CA ALA A 15 -6.13 -8.13 13.23
C ALA A 15 -6.30 -7.72 11.77
N TYR A 16 -7.38 -8.15 11.12
CA TYR A 16 -7.69 -7.74 9.74
C TYR A 16 -8.00 -6.24 9.63
N ILE A 17 -8.64 -5.66 10.66
CA ILE A 17 -8.91 -4.22 10.71
C ILE A 17 -7.60 -3.44 10.82
N GLU A 18 -6.67 -3.87 11.67
CA GLU A 18 -5.35 -3.23 11.79
C GLU A 18 -4.58 -3.27 10.46
N ASP A 19 -4.59 -4.41 9.77
CA ASP A 19 -3.94 -4.55 8.47
C ASP A 19 -4.57 -3.65 7.41
N GLY A 20 -5.91 -3.58 7.38
CA GLY A 20 -6.65 -2.67 6.50
C GLY A 20 -6.34 -1.20 6.80
N ALA A 21 -6.26 -0.81 8.08
CA ALA A 21 -5.92 0.54 8.49
C ALA A 21 -4.49 0.91 8.06
N ARG A 22 -3.54 -0.02 8.16
CA ARG A 22 -2.16 0.19 7.72
C ARG A 22 -2.06 0.34 6.20
N LEU A 23 -2.77 -0.49 5.43
CA LEU A 23 -2.88 -0.35 3.98
C LEU A 23 -3.49 1.02 3.60
N ALA A 24 -4.58 1.41 4.25
CA ALA A 24 -5.23 2.70 4.03
C ALA A 24 -4.29 3.87 4.36
N ALA A 25 -3.51 3.78 5.45
CA ALA A 25 -2.54 4.80 5.81
C ALA A 25 -1.43 4.96 4.76
N ILE A 26 -0.91 3.85 4.20
CA ILE A 26 0.07 3.89 3.11
C ILE A 26 -0.52 4.65 1.91
N LEU A 27 -1.70 4.24 1.45
CA LEU A 27 -2.37 4.87 0.31
C LEU A 27 -2.70 6.34 0.57
N LEU A 28 -3.15 6.68 1.78
CA LEU A 28 -3.48 8.04 2.16
C LEU A 28 -2.25 8.96 2.15
N VAL A 29 -1.16 8.55 2.79
CA VAL A 29 0.07 9.34 2.86
C VAL A 29 0.64 9.59 1.47
N TRP A 30 0.77 8.54 0.67
CA TRP A 30 1.27 8.68 -0.70
C TRP A 30 0.31 9.43 -1.61
N GLY A 31 -1.00 9.25 -1.42
CA GLY A 31 -2.03 10.01 -2.14
C GLY A 31 -1.95 11.50 -1.84
N ILE A 32 -1.75 11.89 -0.58
CA ILE A 32 -1.56 13.30 -0.19
C ILE A 32 -0.28 13.87 -0.83
N ILE A 33 0.83 13.13 -0.78
CA ILE A 33 2.08 13.56 -1.41
C ILE A 33 1.89 13.73 -2.92
N SER A 34 1.33 12.73 -3.59
CA SER A 34 1.05 12.80 -5.02
C SER A 34 0.14 13.98 -5.37
N ALA A 35 -0.97 14.16 -4.65
CA ALA A 35 -1.90 15.27 -4.86
C ALA A 35 -1.23 16.63 -4.66
N PHE A 36 -0.31 16.77 -3.70
CA PHE A 36 0.47 17.98 -3.53
C PHE A 36 1.36 18.28 -4.75
N PHE A 37 2.02 17.28 -5.32
CA PHE A 37 2.82 17.48 -6.54
C PHE A 37 1.96 17.66 -7.80
N THR A 38 0.76 17.09 -7.85
CA THR A 38 -0.13 17.26 -9.00
C THR A 38 -0.95 18.55 -8.95
N HIS A 39 -1.24 19.11 -7.77
CA HIS A 39 -2.15 20.25 -7.65
C HIS A 39 -1.65 21.39 -6.77
N GLY A 40 -0.57 21.20 -6.03
CA GLY A 40 -0.11 22.14 -5.00
C GLY A 40 0.62 23.37 -5.53
N LEU A 41 1.16 23.34 -6.75
CA LEU A 41 1.86 24.46 -7.37
C LEU A 41 1.43 24.63 -8.83
N THR A 42 1.02 25.85 -9.18
CA THR A 42 0.54 26.21 -10.52
C THR A 42 1.49 27.15 -11.29
N GLU A 43 2.55 27.66 -10.64
CA GLU A 43 3.47 28.65 -11.22
C GLU A 43 4.93 28.20 -11.13
N LEU A 44 5.28 27.12 -11.84
CA LEU A 44 6.63 26.55 -11.83
C LEU A 44 7.44 26.81 -13.10
N GLY A 45 6.82 27.40 -14.13
CA GLY A 45 7.46 27.68 -15.40
C GLY A 45 8.10 26.42 -16.00
N ILE A 46 9.40 26.47 -16.30
CA ILE A 46 10.13 25.35 -16.96
C ILE A 46 10.15 24.08 -16.08
N LEU A 47 10.00 24.21 -14.75
CA LEU A 47 10.02 23.09 -13.81
C LEU A 47 8.66 22.39 -13.66
N GLU A 48 7.60 22.94 -14.24
CA GLU A 48 6.24 22.43 -14.14
C GLU A 48 6.15 20.95 -14.57
N ARG A 49 6.79 20.60 -15.68
CA ARG A 49 6.80 19.21 -16.17
C ARG A 49 7.46 18.25 -15.19
N LEU A 50 8.59 18.63 -14.59
CA LEU A 50 9.28 17.80 -13.61
C LEU A 50 8.41 17.62 -12.36
N TRP A 51 7.74 18.69 -11.93
CA TRP A 51 6.87 18.69 -10.77
C TRP A 51 5.68 17.74 -10.92
N PHE A 52 4.99 17.78 -12.07
CA PHE A 52 3.93 16.82 -12.37
C PHE A 52 4.43 15.37 -12.45
N GLN A 53 5.60 15.15 -13.05
CA GLN A 53 6.21 13.81 -13.10
C GLN A 53 6.51 13.25 -11.70
N LEU A 54 6.87 14.11 -10.74
CA LEU A 54 7.02 13.68 -9.35
C LEU A 54 5.68 13.27 -8.75
N GLY A 55 4.58 13.96 -9.07
CA GLY A 55 3.23 13.55 -8.66
C GLY A 55 2.87 12.14 -9.13
N ASP A 56 3.09 11.85 -10.41
CA ASP A 56 2.87 10.51 -10.98
C ASP A 56 3.80 9.46 -10.37
N LEU A 57 5.08 9.80 -10.17
CA LEU A 57 6.05 8.93 -9.53
C LEU A 57 5.61 8.56 -8.11
N PHE A 58 5.17 9.53 -7.32
CA PHE A 58 4.71 9.29 -5.95
C PHE A 58 3.42 8.49 -5.89
N ALA A 59 2.49 8.68 -6.84
CA ALA A 59 1.32 7.81 -6.98
C ALA A 59 1.75 6.36 -7.24
N PHE A 60 2.64 6.14 -8.20
CA PHE A 60 3.15 4.81 -8.53
C PHE A 60 3.87 4.16 -7.35
N VAL A 61 4.75 4.90 -6.67
CA VAL A 61 5.45 4.43 -5.48
C VAL A 61 4.47 4.07 -4.37
N GLY A 62 3.41 4.87 -4.16
CA GLY A 62 2.38 4.57 -3.17
C GLY A 62 1.63 3.28 -3.45
N VAL A 63 1.20 3.08 -4.70
CA VAL A 63 0.52 1.84 -5.13
C VAL A 63 1.45 0.64 -5.02
N LEU A 64 2.71 0.78 -5.44
CA LEU A 64 3.71 -0.28 -5.30
C LEU A 64 3.95 -0.62 -3.83
N ASN A 65 4.07 0.37 -2.96
CA ASN A 65 4.27 0.17 -1.52
C ASN A 65 3.08 -0.57 -0.88
N ALA A 66 1.86 -0.15 -1.19
CA ALA A 66 0.63 -0.81 -0.75
C ALA A 66 0.56 -2.27 -1.24
N THR A 67 0.96 -2.51 -2.49
CA THR A 67 1.02 -3.86 -3.08
C THR A 67 2.06 -4.74 -2.39
N LEU A 68 3.26 -4.20 -2.13
CA LEU A 68 4.32 -4.91 -1.40
C LEU A 68 3.90 -5.22 0.03
N TYR A 69 3.24 -4.30 0.71
CA TYR A 69 2.68 -4.53 2.05
C TYR A 69 1.64 -5.66 2.03
N LEU A 70 0.74 -5.67 1.05
CA LEU A 70 -0.24 -6.74 0.89
C LEU A 70 0.45 -8.09 0.62
N GLY A 71 1.44 -8.13 -0.27
CA GLY A 71 2.21 -9.33 -0.57
C GLY A 71 2.98 -9.86 0.65
N TYR A 72 3.60 -8.96 1.43
CA TYR A 72 4.22 -9.31 2.70
C TYR A 72 3.20 -9.95 3.65
N ARG A 73 2.02 -9.36 3.80
CA ARG A 73 1.01 -9.85 4.72
C ARG A 73 0.41 -11.19 4.30
N VAL A 74 0.23 -11.40 2.99
CA VAL A 74 -0.15 -12.70 2.45
C VAL A 74 0.89 -13.76 2.82
N VAL A 75 2.17 -13.52 2.54
CA VAL A 75 3.25 -14.47 2.88
C VAL A 75 3.32 -14.73 4.39
N ASP A 76 3.14 -13.68 5.19
CA ASP A 76 3.13 -13.78 6.65
C ASP A 76 1.97 -14.67 7.15
N TYR A 77 0.77 -14.53 6.59
CA TYR A 77 -0.33 -15.45 6.89
C TYR A 77 -0.01 -16.89 6.49
N TRP A 78 0.61 -17.12 5.33
CA TRP A 78 1.01 -18.48 4.92
C TRP A 78 2.07 -19.10 5.83
N ARG A 79 2.99 -18.31 6.39
CA ARG A 79 4.07 -18.79 7.28
C ARG A 79 3.67 -18.88 8.75
N GLY A 80 2.81 -17.99 9.23
CA GLY A 80 2.29 -18.01 10.60
C GLY A 80 1.35 -19.18 10.87
N THR A 81 0.96 -19.91 9.82
CA THR A 81 0.09 -21.09 9.87
C THR A 81 0.81 -22.42 9.62
N ALA A 82 2.15 -22.42 9.64
CA ALA A 82 2.99 -23.62 9.50
C ALA A 82 3.55 -24.08 10.84
#